data_AF-A0AAD8GU89-F1
#
_entry.id   AF-A0AAD8GU89-F1
#
_cell.length_a   1.000
_cell.length_b   1.000
_cell.length_c   1.000
_cell.angle_alpha   90.00
_cell.angle_beta   90.00
_cell.angle_gamma   90.00
#
_symmetry.space_group_name_H-M   'P 1'
#
loop_
_entity.id
_entity.type
_entity.pdbx_description
1 polymer ?
#
loop_
_entity_poly.entity_id
_entity_poly.type
_entity_poly.pdbx_seq_one_letter_code
_entity_poly.pdbx_strand_id
1 'polypeptide(L)'
;MIVTQNLGDLPLYLPKNCYLWECVNPEDGHEDHYSKATWDLVHDFLSFFDGRIEIILSECRYDASLKLRNLCLRNFRLGKVQQIVNMIIVKGWIFPFPDGWKPVSITLPRRDME
;
A
#
# COMPACT_ATOMS: atom_id res chain seq x y z
N MET A 1 -16.75 28.18 -9.57
CA MET A 1 -16.07 28.07 -10.89
C MET A 1 -15.91 26.58 -11.20
N ILE A 2 -16.37 26.15 -12.37
CA ILE A 2 -16.28 24.76 -12.85
C ILE A 2 -15.07 24.68 -13.80
N VAL A 3 -14.27 23.63 -13.69
CA VAL A 3 -13.14 23.33 -14.57
C VAL A 3 -13.40 22.03 -15.31
N THR A 4 -12.91 21.92 -16.54
CA THR A 4 -12.98 20.68 -17.33
C THR A 4 -11.66 19.92 -17.16
N GLN A 5 -11.75 18.64 -16.78
CA GLN A 5 -10.64 17.69 -16.80
C GLN A 5 -10.96 16.57 -17.78
N ASN A 6 -10.00 16.16 -18.60
CA ASN A 6 -10.18 15.05 -19.54
C ASN A 6 -9.61 13.77 -18.94
N LEU A 7 -10.44 12.74 -18.82
CA LEU A 7 -10.01 11.38 -18.46
C LEU A 7 -10.04 10.53 -19.75
N GLY A 8 -8.92 10.48 -20.45
CA GLY A 8 -8.90 9.99 -21.82
C GLY A 8 -9.76 10.88 -22.72
N ASP A 9 -10.69 10.28 -23.47
CA ASP A 9 -11.62 10.99 -24.36
C ASP A 9 -12.87 11.53 -23.64
N LEU A 10 -13.04 11.26 -22.34
CA LEU A 10 -14.21 11.69 -21.58
C LEU A 10 -13.93 13.02 -20.84
N PRO A 11 -14.57 14.14 -21.23
CA PRO A 11 -14.50 15.39 -20.48
C PRO A 11 -15.37 15.32 -19.22
N LEU A 12 -14.78 15.65 -18.07
CA LEU A 12 -15.43 15.70 -16.76
C LEU A 12 -15.45 17.15 -16.26
N TYR A 13 -16.59 17.58 -15.72
CA TYR A 13 -16.79 18.94 -15.22
C TYR A 13 -16.79 18.94 -13.69
N LEU A 14 -15.80 19.59 -13.09
CA LEU A 14 -15.57 19.53 -11.64
C LEU A 14 -15.53 20.94 -11.04
N PRO A 15 -15.97 21.12 -9.78
CA PRO A 15 -15.69 22.34 -9.04
C PRO A 15 -14.18 22.61 -9.00
N LYS A 16 -13.77 23.88 -9.11
CA LYS A 16 -12.38 24.30 -8.91
C LYS A 16 -11.90 23.80 -7.54
N ASN A 17 -10.77 23.08 -7.51
CA ASN A 17 -10.18 22.38 -6.36
C ASN A 17 -10.77 21.01 -5.99
N CYS A 18 -11.67 20.42 -6.80
CA CYS A 18 -11.97 18.99 -6.70
C CYS A 18 -10.94 18.16 -7.47
N TYR A 19 -10.55 17.03 -6.89
CA TYR A 19 -9.70 16.04 -7.53
C TYR A 19 -10.53 14.82 -7.90
N LEU A 20 -10.33 14.28 -9.11
CA LEU A 20 -10.81 12.95 -9.42
C LEU A 20 -10.01 11.94 -8.62
N TRP A 21 -10.72 10.99 -8.03
CA TRP A 21 -10.10 9.85 -7.38
C TRP A 21 -9.67 8.90 -8.49
N GLU A 22 -8.38 8.55 -8.50
CA GLU A 22 -7.87 7.49 -9.35
C GLU A 22 -8.48 6.18 -8.80
N CYS A 23 -9.46 5.63 -9.51
CA CYS A 23 -10.01 4.31 -9.20
C CYS A 23 -8.94 3.27 -9.54
N VAL A 24 -8.37 2.66 -8.51
CA VAL A 24 -7.34 1.64 -8.63
C VAL A 24 -7.96 0.32 -8.19
N ASN A 25 -7.89 -0.72 -9.03
CA ASN A 25 -8.33 -2.06 -8.64
C ASN A 25 -7.29 -2.67 -7.68
N PRO A 26 -7.61 -2.90 -6.39
CA PRO A 26 -6.65 -3.43 -5.42
C PRO A 26 -6.08 -4.82 -5.77
N GLU A 27 -6.77 -5.57 -6.63
CA GLU A 27 -6.40 -6.92 -7.05
C GLU A 27 -5.55 -6.94 -8.33
N ASP A 28 -5.45 -5.82 -9.06
CA ASP A 28 -4.73 -5.70 -10.34
C ASP A 28 -3.30 -5.14 -10.16
N GLY A 29 -2.70 -5.37 -9.00
CA GLY A 29 -1.31 -4.99 -8.75
C GLY A 29 -0.36 -5.95 -9.48
N HIS A 30 0.64 -5.41 -10.18
CA HIS A 30 1.74 -6.20 -10.74
C HIS A 30 3.09 -5.62 -10.27
N GLU A 31 4.13 -6.44 -10.19
CA GLU A 31 5.41 -6.05 -9.58
C GLU A 31 6.12 -4.90 -10.31
N ASP A 32 5.94 -4.85 -11.62
CA ASP A 32 6.46 -3.85 -12.56
C ASP A 32 5.72 -2.49 -12.47
N HIS A 33 4.53 -2.44 -11.84
CA HIS A 33 3.81 -1.19 -11.59
C HIS A 33 4.53 -0.28 -10.57
N TYR A 34 5.46 -0.85 -9.79
CA TYR A 34 6.19 -0.10 -8.76
C TYR A 34 7.68 -0.11 -8.99
N SER A 35 8.30 1.04 -8.73
CA SER A 35 9.76 1.17 -8.85
C SER A 35 10.48 0.28 -7.84
N LYS A 36 11.72 -0.13 -8.17
CA LYS A 36 12.59 -0.84 -7.23
C LYS A 36 12.75 -0.09 -5.91
N ALA A 37 12.88 1.24 -5.96
CA ALA A 37 12.98 2.07 -4.76
C ALA A 37 11.75 1.95 -3.84
N THR A 38 10.54 1.77 -4.41
CA THR A 38 9.34 1.51 -3.62
C THR A 38 9.43 0.17 -2.90
N TRP A 39 9.89 -0.88 -3.59
CA TRP A 39 10.06 -2.21 -3.00
C TRP A 39 11.13 -2.23 -1.91
N ASP A 40 12.26 -1.54 -2.14
CA ASP A 40 13.34 -1.41 -1.16
C ASP A 40 12.84 -0.73 0.13
N LEU A 41 12.06 0.36 0.01
CA LEU A 41 11.45 1.04 1.17
C LEU A 41 10.51 0.12 1.95
N VAL A 42 9.65 -0.63 1.25
CA VAL A 42 8.70 -1.55 1.91
C VAL A 42 9.45 -2.72 2.57
N HIS A 43 10.46 -3.26 1.91
CA HIS A 43 11.32 -4.30 2.46
C HIS A 43 12.03 -3.82 3.73
N ASP A 44 12.62 -2.62 3.70
CA ASP A 44 13.26 -1.99 4.84
C ASP A 44 12.28 -1.78 6.00
N PHE A 45 11.10 -1.22 5.71
CA PHE A 45 10.05 -1.00 6.68
C PHE A 45 9.62 -2.30 7.40
N LEU A 46 9.47 -3.40 6.66
CA LEU A 46 9.10 -4.71 7.23
C LEU A 46 10.27 -5.41 7.95
N SER A 47 11.51 -5.03 7.63
CA SER A 47 12.71 -5.53 8.30
C SER A 47 12.92 -4.85 9.65
N PHE A 48 12.63 -3.56 9.75
CA PHE A 48 12.81 -2.78 10.98
C PHE A 48 11.76 -3.12 12.03
N PHE A 49 12.18 -3.13 13.30
CA PHE A 49 11.32 -3.48 14.44
C PHE A 49 10.00 -2.71 14.48
N ASP A 50 10.06 -1.37 14.39
CA ASP A 50 8.87 -0.52 14.50
C ASP A 50 7.88 -0.79 13.37
N GLY A 51 8.35 -0.80 12.12
CA GLY A 51 7.49 -1.05 10.96
C GLY A 51 6.90 -2.46 10.95
N ARG A 52 7.70 -3.45 11.35
CA ARG A 52 7.27 -4.84 11.51
C ARG A 52 6.15 -4.97 12.56
N ILE A 53 6.31 -4.34 13.72
CA ILE A 53 5.30 -4.38 14.80
C ILE A 53 3.99 -3.75 14.35
N GLU A 54 4.05 -2.61 13.68
CA GLU A 54 2.85 -1.92 13.20
C GLU A 54 2.01 -2.81 12.27
N ILE A 55 2.66 -3.60 11.41
CA ILE A 55 1.97 -4.55 10.54
C ILE A 55 1.46 -5.76 11.30
N ILE A 56 2.19 -6.30 12.26
CA ILE A 56 1.73 -7.42 13.09
C ILE A 56 0.49 -7.01 13.92
N LEU A 57 0.46 -5.78 14.44
CA LEU A 57 -0.65 -5.27 15.25
C LEU A 57 -1.87 -4.87 14.42
N SER A 58 -1.70 -4.66 13.12
CA SER A 58 -2.78 -4.20 12.24
C SER A 58 -4.00 -5.11 12.24
N GLU A 59 -5.21 -4.54 12.37
CA GLU A 59 -6.46 -5.29 12.57
C GLU A 59 -6.94 -6.04 11.33
N CYS A 60 -6.67 -5.47 10.15
CA CYS A 60 -7.06 -6.02 8.86
C CYS A 60 -6.10 -5.55 7.76
N ARG A 61 -6.25 -6.09 6.54
CA ARG A 61 -5.46 -5.65 5.37
C ARG A 61 -5.56 -4.13 5.11
N TYR A 62 -6.74 -3.55 5.35
CA TYR A 62 -6.97 -2.12 5.18
C TYR A 62 -6.19 -1.30 6.23
N ASP A 63 -6.23 -1.69 7.50
CA ASP A 63 -5.46 -1.04 8.56
C ASP A 63 -3.94 -1.18 8.31
N ALA A 64 -3.48 -2.35 7.87
CA ALA A 64 -2.10 -2.56 7.44
C ALA A 64 -1.69 -1.60 6.30
N SER A 65 -2.57 -1.43 5.30
CA SER A 65 -2.37 -0.50 4.19
C SER A 65 -2.31 0.95 4.68
N LEU A 66 -3.15 1.32 5.64
CA LEU A 66 -3.17 2.65 6.22
C LEU A 66 -1.88 2.95 7.01
N LYS A 67 -1.42 2.01 7.83
CA LYS A 67 -0.15 2.10 8.55
C LYS A 67 1.04 2.20 7.60
N LEU A 68 1.10 1.33 6.59
CA LEU A 68 2.16 1.35 5.56
C LEU A 68 2.17 2.69 4.80
N ARG A 69 1.01 3.24 4.44
CA ARG A 69 0.89 4.55 3.80
C ARG A 69 1.44 5.66 4.70
N ASN A 70 1.03 5.70 5.95
CA ASN A 70 1.36 6.81 6.86
C ASN A 70 2.82 6.80 7.30
N LEU A 71 3.40 5.61 7.46
CA LEU A 71 4.74 5.44 8.03
C LEU A 71 5.83 5.28 6.97
N CYS A 72 5.52 4.65 5.81
CA CYS A 72 6.51 4.35 4.77
C CYS A 72 6.18 5.05 3.44
N LEU A 73 4.94 4.96 2.96
CA LEU A 73 4.55 5.36 1.60
C LEU A 73 3.66 6.62 1.57
N ARG A 74 4.11 7.71 2.22
CA ARG A 74 3.28 8.91 2.46
C ARG A 74 2.75 9.58 1.19
N ASN A 75 3.50 9.46 0.09
CA ASN A 75 3.14 10.06 -1.20
C ASN A 75 2.20 9.18 -2.03
N PHE A 76 1.92 7.94 -1.59
CA PHE A 76 1.05 7.02 -2.31
C PHE A 76 -0.42 7.20 -1.90
N ARG A 77 -1.31 7.10 -2.90
CA ARG A 77 -2.75 6.98 -2.65
C ARG A 77 -3.04 5.64 -1.98
N LEU A 78 -4.04 5.61 -1.09
CA LEU A 78 -4.36 4.41 -0.31
C LEU A 78 -4.65 3.18 -1.18
N GLY A 79 -5.35 3.34 -2.31
CA GLY A 79 -5.61 2.24 -3.24
C GLY A 79 -4.34 1.58 -3.76
N LYS A 80 -3.31 2.38 -4.10
CA LYS A 80 -2.00 1.85 -4.52
C LYS A 80 -1.25 1.17 -3.37
N VAL A 81 -1.37 1.68 -2.15
CA VAL A 81 -0.78 1.02 -0.98
C VAL A 81 -1.48 -0.32 -0.70
N GLN A 82 -2.79 -0.39 -0.90
CA GLN A 82 -3.53 -1.63 -0.74
C GLN A 82 -3.14 -2.70 -1.77
N GLN A 83 -2.90 -2.30 -3.02
CA GLN A 83 -2.28 -3.17 -4.04
C GLN A 83 -0.91 -3.67 -3.57
N ILE A 84 -0.05 -2.78 -3.05
CA ILE A 84 1.27 -3.18 -2.51
C ILE A 84 1.11 -4.20 -1.38
N VAL A 85 0.15 -4.03 -0.46
CA VAL A 85 -0.12 -5.00 0.61
C VAL A 85 -0.53 -6.37 0.05
N ASN A 86 -1.39 -6.41 -0.97
CA ASN A 86 -1.74 -7.66 -1.65
C ASN A 86 -0.50 -8.30 -2.30
N MET A 87 0.35 -7.50 -2.94
CA MET A 87 1.57 -7.99 -3.60
C MET A 87 2.62 -8.53 -2.63
N ILE A 88 2.83 -7.92 -1.47
CA ILE A 88 3.78 -8.45 -0.48
C ILE A 88 3.28 -9.75 0.18
N ILE A 89 1.97 -10.01 0.16
CA ILE A 89 1.41 -11.32 0.53
C ILE A 89 1.75 -12.34 -0.56
N VAL A 90 1.55 -12.01 -1.83
CA VAL A 90 1.90 -12.90 -2.97
C VAL A 90 3.40 -13.18 -3.03
N LYS A 91 4.25 -12.17 -2.76
CA LYS A 91 5.71 -12.32 -2.64
C LYS A 91 6.14 -13.15 -1.43
N GLY A 92 5.23 -13.44 -0.50
CA GLY A 92 5.53 -14.21 0.71
C GLY A 92 6.38 -13.44 1.73
N TRP A 93 6.41 -12.11 1.67
CA TRP A 93 7.03 -11.30 2.73
C TRP A 93 6.16 -11.29 3.99
N ILE A 94 4.85 -11.42 3.78
CA ILE A 94 3.84 -11.48 4.82
C ILE A 94 2.93 -12.68 4.56
N PHE A 95 2.64 -13.46 5.61
CA PHE A 95 1.61 -14.49 5.57
C PHE A 95 0.52 -14.19 6.62
N PRO A 96 -0.68 -13.79 6.17
CA PRO A 96 -1.85 -13.78 7.04
C PRO A 96 -2.27 -15.22 7.38
N PHE A 97 -3.05 -15.38 8.44
CA PHE A 97 -3.62 -16.66 8.82
C PHE A 97 -4.62 -17.18 7.76
N PRO A 98 -4.77 -18.50 7.55
CA PRO A 98 -5.68 -19.01 6.51
C PRO A 98 -7.13 -18.52 6.66
N ASP A 99 -7.61 -18.38 7.89
CA ASP A 99 -8.99 -17.99 8.19
C ASP A 99 -9.20 -16.47 8.31
N GLY A 100 -8.16 -15.66 8.09
CA GLY A 100 -8.29 -14.21 8.23
C GLY A 100 -6.98 -13.43 8.25
N TRP A 101 -7.04 -12.15 8.55
CA TRP A 101 -5.83 -11.32 8.57
C TRP A 101 -4.89 -11.68 9.73
N LYS A 102 -5.44 -11.84 10.94
CA LYS A 102 -4.65 -12.13 12.15
C LYS A 102 -4.64 -13.64 12.48
N PRO A 103 -3.54 -14.16 13.03
CA PRO A 103 -2.23 -13.51 13.18
C PRO A 103 -1.52 -13.29 11.83
N VAL A 104 -0.66 -12.27 11.78
CA VAL A 104 0.20 -11.98 10.63
C VAL A 104 1.63 -12.39 10.95
N SER A 105 2.25 -13.15 10.07
CA SER A 105 3.68 -13.49 10.16
C SER A 105 4.47 -12.79 9.06
N ILE A 106 5.71 -12.39 9.36
CA ILE A 106 6.59 -11.69 8.42
C ILE A 106 7.85 -12.54 8.27
N THR A 107 8.21 -12.89 7.04
CA THR A 107 9.34 -13.82 6.76
C THR A 107 10.68 -13.12 6.63
N LEU A 108 10.66 -11.82 6.35
CA LEU A 108 11.87 -11.04 6.17
C LEU A 108 12.72 -11.04 7.45
N PRO A 109 14.07 -11.12 7.33
CA PRO A 109 14.96 -11.04 8.48
C PRO A 109 14.73 -9.74 9.24
N ARG A 110 14.63 -9.85 10.57
CA ARG A 110 14.55 -8.67 11.43
C ARG A 110 15.90 -7.97 11.44
N ARG A 111 15.90 -6.65 11.22
CA ARG A 111 17.03 -5.76 11.48
C ARG A 111 16.73 -4.97 12.74
N ASP A 112 17.58 -5.14 13.74
CA ASP A 112 17.61 -4.27 14.90
C ASP A 112 18.47 -3.04 14.56
N MET A 113 18.11 -1.87 15.09
CA MET A 113 18.97 -0.69 14.95
C MET A 113 20.28 -0.97 15.69
N GLU A 114 21.41 -0.95 14.98
CA GLU A 114 22.73 -0.64 15.57
C GLU A 114 22.79 0.85 15.93
#